data_AF-A0A849PLY5-F1
#
_entry.id   AF-A0A849PLY5-F1
#
_cell.length_a   1.000
_cell.length_b   1.000
_cell.length_c   1.000
_cell.angle_alpha   90.00
_cell.angle_beta   90.00
_cell.angle_gamma   90.00
#
_symmetry.space_group_name_H-M   'P 1'
#
loop_
_entity.id
_entity.type
_entity.pdbx_description
1 polymer ?
#
loop_
_entity_poly.entity_id
_entity_poly.type
_entity_poly.pdbx_seq_one_letter_code
_entity_poly.pdbx_strand_id
1 'polypeptide(L)'
;MVGQTFSDGTLTLEVSEFFYKGEITSPSDVGGALENAGIVNIVGKRSIAHAIEHGIITEDNIIVIDGVPHAQTVTMPASPQAP
;
A
#
# COMPACT_ATOMS: atom_id res chain seq x y z
N MET A 1 11.64 0.83 -6.15
CA MET A 1 10.41 1.40 -6.75
C MET A 1 10.19 2.84 -6.32
N VAL A 2 10.46 3.22 -5.07
CA VAL A 2 10.42 4.64 -4.68
C VAL A 2 11.30 5.48 -5.62
N GLY A 3 10.77 6.65 -6.01
CA GLY A 3 11.37 7.56 -6.99
C GLY A 3 11.07 7.22 -8.46
N GLN A 4 10.26 6.19 -8.73
CA GLN A 4 9.95 5.74 -10.09
C GLN A 4 8.50 6.05 -10.46
N THR A 5 8.25 6.16 -11.76
CA THR A 5 6.91 6.34 -12.35
C THR A 5 6.63 5.18 -13.30
N PHE A 6 5.45 4.59 -13.20
CA PHE A 6 4.96 3.48 -14.01
C PHE A 6 3.74 3.93 -14.81
N SER A 7 3.63 3.55 -16.08
CA SER A 7 2.45 3.90 -16.90
C SER A 7 2.18 2.86 -17.98
N ASP A 8 0.90 2.53 -18.18
CA ASP A 8 0.41 1.67 -19.26
C ASP A 8 -0.25 2.46 -20.41
N GLY A 9 -0.09 3.79 -20.41
CA GLY A 9 -0.72 4.71 -21.35
C GLY A 9 -2.13 5.18 -20.96
N THR A 10 -2.80 4.50 -20.02
CA THR A 10 -4.11 4.92 -19.48
C THR A 10 -3.98 5.40 -18.04
N LEU A 11 -3.25 4.65 -17.22
CA LEU A 11 -2.97 4.96 -15.83
C LEU A 11 -1.50 5.33 -15.65
N THR A 12 -1.24 6.16 -14.65
CA THR A 12 0.11 6.54 -14.23
C THR A 12 0.20 6.43 -12.72
N LEU A 13 1.19 5.66 -12.25
CA LEU A 13 1.52 5.50 -10.84
C LEU A 13 2.88 6.16 -10.58
N GLU A 14 2.86 7.31 -9.93
CA GLU A 14 4.08 7.98 -9.44
C GLU A 14 4.37 7.53 -8.00
N VAL A 15 5.44 6.76 -7.81
CA VAL A 15 5.89 6.31 -6.48
C VAL A 15 6.88 7.34 -5.92
N SER A 16 6.42 8.58 -5.76
CA SER A 16 7.30 9.71 -5.41
C SER A 16 8.01 9.51 -4.06
N GLU A 17 9.25 10.00 -3.95
CA GLU A 17 9.97 9.97 -2.67
C GLU A 17 9.24 10.76 -1.58
N PHE A 18 8.63 11.89 -1.94
CA PHE A 18 7.92 12.73 -0.97
C PHE A 18 6.77 11.99 -0.27
N PHE A 19 6.06 11.10 -0.97
CA PHE A 19 4.89 10.40 -0.44
C PHE A 19 5.22 8.97 0.04
N TYR A 20 6.04 8.22 -0.69
CA TYR A 20 6.28 6.79 -0.44
C TYR A 20 7.58 6.50 0.31
N LYS A 21 8.48 7.47 0.48
CA LYS A 21 9.72 7.24 1.23
C LYS A 21 9.42 7.35 2.73
N GLY A 22 9.65 6.25 3.43
CA GLY A 22 9.54 6.16 4.88
C GLY A 22 10.63 5.27 5.46
N GLU A 23 10.38 4.78 6.66
CA GLU A 23 11.28 3.87 7.35
C GLU A 23 11.29 2.47 6.70
N ILE A 24 12.47 1.88 6.59
CA ILE A 24 12.60 0.47 6.18
C ILE A 24 12.44 -0.37 7.45
N THR A 25 11.36 -1.15 7.51
CA THR A 25 11.01 -1.93 8.70
C THR A 25 10.66 -3.38 8.37
N SER A 26 10.42 -4.18 9.41
CA SER A 26 10.09 -5.60 9.28
C SER A 26 8.63 -5.81 8.84
N PRO A 27 8.28 -6.95 8.21
CA PRO A 27 6.89 -7.26 7.89
C PRO A 27 5.97 -7.23 9.12
N SER A 28 6.45 -7.68 10.29
CA SER A 28 5.65 -7.65 11.52
C SER A 28 5.24 -6.22 11.91
N ASP A 29 6.17 -5.28 11.79
CA ASP A 29 5.91 -3.87 12.12
C ASP A 29 4.99 -3.21 11.07
N VAL A 30 5.13 -3.60 9.80
CA VAL A 30 4.21 -3.17 8.74
C VAL A 30 2.79 -3.65 9.05
N GLY A 31 2.60 -4.92 9.41
CA GLY A 31 1.28 -5.45 9.78
C GLY A 31 0.60 -4.65 10.89
N GLY A 32 1.34 -4.36 11.98
CA GLY A 32 0.82 -3.54 13.07
C GLY A 32 0.48 -2.09 12.66
N ALA A 33 1.27 -1.50 11.76
CA ALA A 33 0.97 -0.18 11.21
C ALA A 33 -0.30 -0.19 10.33
N LEU A 34 -0.50 -1.24 9.54
CA LEU A 34 -1.67 -1.40 8.67
C LEU A 34 -2.97 -1.54 9.47
N GLU A 35 -2.97 -2.28 10.58
CA GLU A 35 -4.15 -2.47 11.45
C GLU A 35 -4.66 -1.16 12.07
N ASN A 36 -3.77 -0.20 12.28
CA ASN A 36 -4.09 1.09 12.87
C ASN A 36 -4.30 2.20 11.84
N ALA A 37 -4.09 1.91 10.56
CA ALA A 37 -4.24 2.88 9.49
C ALA A 37 -5.71 3.14 9.15
N GLY A 38 -6.05 4.40 8.89
CA GLY A 38 -7.35 4.77 8.33
C GLY A 38 -7.36 4.74 6.79
N ILE A 39 -6.21 4.98 6.17
CA ILE A 39 -6.02 4.95 4.72
C ILE A 39 -4.70 4.25 4.45
N VAL A 40 -4.70 3.30 3.51
CA VAL A 40 -3.50 2.57 3.11
C VAL A 40 -3.33 2.67 1.60
N ASN A 41 -2.13 3.05 1.17
CA ASN A 41 -1.68 2.99 -0.23
C ASN A 41 -0.56 1.96 -0.33
N ILE A 42 -0.72 0.96 -1.19
CA ILE A 42 0.17 -0.21 -1.24
C ILE A 42 0.69 -0.35 -2.67
N VAL A 43 2.02 -0.45 -2.82
CA VAL A 43 2.65 -0.62 -4.13
C VAL A 43 3.62 -1.79 -4.07
N GLY A 44 3.57 -2.65 -5.09
CA GLY A 44 4.51 -3.72 -5.31
C GLY A 44 4.07 -5.07 -4.78
N LYS A 45 4.54 -6.13 -5.44
CA LYS A 45 4.12 -7.52 -5.22
C LYS A 45 4.25 -7.97 -3.75
N ARG A 46 5.38 -7.67 -3.11
CA ARG A 46 5.63 -8.06 -1.71
C ARG A 46 4.67 -7.38 -0.74
N SER A 47 4.47 -6.07 -0.91
CA SER A 47 3.60 -5.27 -0.04
C SER A 47 2.13 -5.69 -0.22
N ILE A 48 1.70 -5.94 -1.46
CA ILE A 48 0.35 -6.41 -1.78
C ILE A 48 0.09 -7.79 -1.16
N ALA A 49 0.99 -8.75 -1.33
CA ALA A 49 0.85 -10.07 -0.74
C ALA A 49 0.70 -10.01 0.79
N HIS A 50 1.50 -9.15 1.44
CA HIS A 50 1.43 -8.96 2.87
C HIS A 50 0.10 -8.33 3.33
N ALA A 51 -0.41 -7.33 2.59
CA ALA A 51 -1.69 -6.72 2.91
C ALA A 51 -2.88 -7.68 2.74
N ILE A 52 -2.82 -8.61 1.77
CA ILE A 52 -3.81 -9.69 1.61
C ILE A 52 -3.74 -10.67 2.80
N GLU A 53 -2.53 -11.08 3.20
CA GLU A 53 -2.30 -11.99 4.33
C GLU A 53 -2.90 -11.44 5.63
N HIS A 54 -2.81 -10.12 5.84
CA HIS A 54 -3.39 -9.43 7.00
C HIS A 54 -4.87 -9.03 6.82
N GLY A 55 -5.52 -9.39 5.70
CA GLY A 55 -6.94 -9.10 5.46
C GLY A 55 -7.27 -7.62 5.25
N ILE A 56 -6.27 -6.80 4.93
CA ILE A 56 -6.42 -5.35 4.72
C ILE A 56 -7.05 -5.05 3.35
N ILE A 57 -6.76 -5.90 2.36
CA ILE A 57 -7.31 -5.86 1.00
C ILE A 57 -7.62 -7.27 0.50
N THR A 58 -8.47 -7.37 -0.52
CA THR A 58 -8.67 -8.58 -1.33
C THR A 58 -8.11 -8.38 -2.74
N GLU A 59 -8.08 -9.45 -3.54
CA GLU A 59 -7.60 -9.39 -4.93
C GLU A 59 -8.37 -8.36 -5.79
N ASP A 60 -9.66 -8.18 -5.50
CA ASP A 60 -10.53 -7.22 -6.20
C ASP A 60 -10.12 -5.75 -5.99
N ASN A 61 -9.32 -5.46 -4.96
CA ASN A 61 -8.80 -4.11 -4.72
C ASN A 61 -7.54 -3.78 -5.55
N ILE A 62 -6.97 -4.76 -6.26
CA ILE A 62 -5.67 -4.64 -6.90
C ILE A 62 -5.85 -4.23 -8.36
N ILE A 63 -5.18 -3.14 -8.73
CA ILE A 63 -4.92 -2.79 -10.12
C ILE A 63 -3.46 -3.05 -10.45
N VAL A 64 -3.16 -3.31 -11.72
CA VAL A 64 -1.78 -3.53 -12.19
C VAL A 64 -1.47 -2.49 -13.25
N ILE A 65 -0.45 -1.67 -13.00
CA ILE A 65 -0.01 -0.59 -13.89
C ILE A 65 1.43 -0.91 -14.29
N ASP A 66 1.68 -1.11 -15.59
CA ASP A 66 2.99 -1.50 -16.12
C ASP A 66 3.62 -2.70 -15.37
N GLY A 67 2.80 -3.71 -15.09
CA GLY A 67 3.21 -4.92 -14.35
C GLY A 67 3.44 -4.73 -12.84
N VAL A 68 3.22 -3.52 -12.30
CA VAL A 68 3.33 -3.21 -10.87
C VAL A 68 1.94 -3.25 -10.22
N PRO A 69 1.68 -4.16 -9.28
CA PRO A 69 0.40 -4.17 -8.57
C PRO A 69 0.35 -3.02 -7.55
N HIS A 70 -0.83 -2.41 -7.47
CA HIS A 70 -1.16 -1.31 -6.57
C HIS A 70 -2.56 -1.50 -6.02
N ALA A 71 -2.76 -1.10 -4.77
CA ALA A 71 -4.08 -1.06 -4.13
C ALA A 71 -4.16 0.14 -3.19
N GLN A 72 -5.38 0.61 -2.98
CA GLN A 72 -5.72 1.61 -1.98
C GLN A 72 -6.96 1.15 -1.22
N THR A 73 -6.97 1.39 0.10
CA THR A 73 -8.14 1.09 0.94
C THR A 73 -8.35 2.18 1.99
N VAL A 74 -9.60 2.31 2.43
CA VAL A 74 -10.02 3.13 3.56
C VAL A 74 -10.64 2.19 4.58
N THR A 75 -10.08 2.18 5.78
CA THR A 75 -10.46 1.27 6.87
C THR A 75 -10.84 2.09 8.09
N MET A 76 -11.73 1.53 8.92
CA MET A 76 -11.89 2.05 10.29
C MET A 76 -10.76 1.43 11.12
N PRO A 77 -9.89 2.24 11.77
CA PRO A 77 -8.86 1.72 12.64
C PRO A 77 -9.46 0.84 13.73
N ALA A 78 -8.79 -0.25 14.10
CA ALA A 78 -9.28 -1.16 15.14
C ALA A 78 -9.45 -0.47 16.52
N SER A 79 -8.84 0.69 16.73
CA SER A 79 -9.04 1.56 17.88
C SER A 79 -9.07 3.02 17.44
N PRO A 80 -9.90 3.89 18.07
CA PRO A 80 -9.88 5.31 17.79
C PRO A 80 -8.46 5.84 18.06
N GLN A 81 -7.82 6.40 17.03
CA GLN A 81 -6.56 7.10 17.21
C GLN A 81 -6.83 8.27 18.17
N ALA A 82 -6.05 8.35 19.26
CA ALA A 82 -6.14 9.49 20.16
C ALA A 82 -5.88 10.78 19.37
N PRO A 83 -6.62 11.87 19.66
CA PRO A 83 -6.54 13.12 18.92
C PRO A 83 -5.16 13.78 18.98
#